data_AF-A0A0F9M5D5-F1
#
_entry.id   AF-A0A0F9M5D5-F1
#
_cell.length_a   1.000
_cell.length_b   1.000
_cell.length_c   1.000
_cell.angle_alpha   90.00
_cell.angle_beta   90.00
_cell.angle_gamma   90.00
#
_symmetry.space_group_name_H-M   'P 1'
#
loop_
_entity.id
_entity.type
_entity.pdbx_description
1 polymer ?
#
loop_
_entity_poly.entity_id
_entity_poly.type
_entity_poly.pdbx_seq_one_letter_code
_entity_poly.pdbx_strand_id
1 'polypeptide(L)'
;MSYAKRWCDYDQCCEFEPRSWNQVYCYDVEKCGGCSRKAENERRRVNEAALFEIPREYKTLKIPKTKDGYKIIIVNDTQIPFQDDKTLRAVEGFWNDFQPDLELYNGDILDFYNISDFSKNPTRRFKVQDELDATHQWLFNRANAVPSARRILIDGNHEDRLRRWLWKYGADIASLRDMTLDKLLDLEDLGVENIPYNSVVDFLGYRVEHGYKSSASKAYPVAVARWMAIATGSSGLCGHTHHFGTYSWTDAKGTHSYIENGCLCRLDLEYAPFPNWQQAFTYGVVKNNKVHLVPVMIYEDGFMTNGEWYSRR
;
A
#
# COMPACT_ATOMS: atom_id res chain seq x y z
N MET A 1 35.02 -9.74 31.17
CA MET A 1 35.32 -8.83 32.29
C MET A 1 33.98 -8.47 32.92
N SER A 2 33.70 -8.96 34.12
CA SER A 2 32.53 -8.52 34.90
C SER A 2 32.85 -7.15 35.48
N TYR A 3 31.93 -6.19 35.32
CA TYR A 3 32.05 -4.91 35.98
C TYR A 3 31.64 -5.05 37.46
N ALA A 4 32.20 -4.22 38.34
CA ALA A 4 31.77 -4.20 39.73
C ALA A 4 30.27 -3.87 39.79
N LYS A 5 29.56 -4.57 40.68
CA LYS A 5 28.17 -4.25 40.99
C LYS A 5 28.07 -2.82 41.51
N ARG A 6 27.00 -2.13 41.14
CA ARG A 6 26.70 -0.78 41.60
C ARG A 6 25.21 -0.61 41.87
N TRP A 7 24.87 0.37 42.69
CA TRP A 7 23.48 0.74 42.91
C TRP A 7 22.93 1.58 41.75
N CYS A 8 21.63 1.45 41.49
CA CYS A 8 20.94 2.23 40.44
C CYS A 8 20.91 3.73 40.78
N ASP A 9 21.47 4.58 39.92
CA ASP A 9 21.53 6.03 40.17
C ASP A 9 20.18 6.77 40.11
N TYR A 10 19.10 6.10 39.72
CA TYR A 10 17.79 6.74 39.62
C TYR A 10 17.16 6.99 40.99
N ASP A 11 16.94 5.91 41.74
CA ASP A 11 16.29 5.92 43.06
C ASP A 11 16.98 4.96 44.04
N GLN A 12 18.18 4.47 43.70
CA GLN A 12 18.96 3.51 44.52
C GLN A 12 18.15 2.24 44.86
N CYS A 13 17.23 1.83 43.99
CA CYS A 13 16.26 0.78 44.27
C CYS A 13 16.84 -0.64 44.31
N CYS A 14 17.89 -0.94 43.55
CA CYS A 14 18.54 -2.25 43.54
C CYS A 14 20.03 -2.15 43.15
N GLU A 15 20.81 -3.11 43.63
CA GLU A 15 22.19 -3.32 43.19
C GLU A 15 22.21 -4.21 41.94
N PHE A 16 22.95 -3.82 40.91
CA PHE A 16 23.01 -4.54 39.64
C PHE A 16 24.43 -4.63 39.09
N GLU A 17 24.68 -5.64 38.26
CA GLU A 17 25.92 -5.78 37.53
C GLU A 17 25.78 -5.10 36.15
N PRO A 18 26.52 -4.01 35.88
CA PRO A 18 26.38 -3.25 34.65
C PRO A 18 27.01 -4.01 33.47
N ARG A 19 26.40 -3.92 32.29
CA ARG A 19 26.89 -4.52 31.04
C ARG A 19 27.94 -3.65 30.32
N SER A 20 28.03 -2.38 30.70
CA SER A 20 29.04 -1.43 30.20
C SER A 20 29.51 -0.50 31.31
N TRP A 21 30.70 0.08 31.14
CA TRP A 21 31.30 0.98 32.14
C TRP A 21 30.42 2.21 32.45
N ASN A 22 29.70 2.74 31.46
CA ASN A 22 28.81 3.90 31.58
C ASN A 22 27.37 3.56 31.99
N GLN A 23 27.04 2.29 32.22
CA GLN A 23 25.71 1.92 32.65
C GLN A 23 25.51 2.23 34.14
N VAL A 24 24.78 3.31 34.41
CA VAL A 24 24.46 3.77 35.77
C VAL A 24 23.08 3.33 36.26
N TYR A 25 22.30 2.66 35.40
CA TYR A 25 20.95 2.21 35.71
C TYR A 25 20.76 0.70 35.50
N CYS A 26 20.01 0.07 36.40
CA CYS A 26 19.65 -1.35 36.29
C CYS A 26 18.81 -1.60 35.02
N TYR A 27 19.05 -2.75 34.37
CA TYR A 27 18.35 -3.20 33.16
C TYR A 27 17.43 -4.42 33.40
N ASP A 28 17.60 -5.11 34.52
CA ASP A 28 16.93 -6.38 34.82
C ASP A 28 15.60 -6.09 35.55
N VAL A 29 14.53 -6.07 34.76
CA VAL A 29 13.21 -5.57 35.15
C VAL A 29 12.50 -6.50 36.13
N GLU A 30 12.83 -7.79 36.11
CA GLU A 30 12.22 -8.80 37.00
C GLU A 30 12.85 -8.79 38.39
N LYS A 31 14.15 -8.52 38.50
CA LYS A 31 14.84 -8.44 39.80
C LYS A 31 14.54 -7.17 40.59
N CYS A 32 14.19 -6.09 39.92
CA CYS A 32 14.13 -4.77 40.52
C CYS A 32 12.72 -4.37 41.02
N GLY A 33 11.76 -5.32 41.04
CA GLY A 33 10.60 -5.40 41.94
C GLY A 33 9.65 -4.20 42.13
N GLY A 34 9.81 -3.10 41.40
CA GLY A 34 9.09 -1.86 41.66
C GLY A 34 9.86 -0.56 41.37
N CYS A 35 10.84 -0.59 40.46
CA CYS A 35 11.61 0.62 40.11
C CYS A 35 10.69 1.76 39.63
N SER A 36 10.78 2.91 40.30
CA SER A 36 9.99 4.12 40.00
C SER A 36 10.21 4.61 38.58
N ARG A 37 11.42 4.38 38.03
CA ARG A 37 11.76 4.68 36.63
C ARG A 37 10.98 3.83 35.64
N LYS A 38 10.67 2.56 35.93
CA LYS A 38 9.81 1.76 35.05
C LYS A 38 8.43 2.38 35.04
N ALA A 39 7.83 2.63 36.22
CA ALA A 39 6.53 3.28 36.32
C ALA A 39 6.51 4.67 35.67
N GLU A 40 7.59 5.46 35.80
CA GLU A 40 7.71 6.78 35.18
C GLU A 40 7.95 6.70 33.68
N ASN A 41 8.77 5.77 33.17
CA ASN A 41 8.93 5.52 31.74
C ASN A 41 7.66 4.92 31.12
N GLU A 42 6.90 4.10 31.84
CA GLU A 42 5.59 3.57 31.42
C GLU A 42 4.53 4.69 31.42
N ARG A 43 4.59 5.62 32.38
CA ARG A 43 3.72 6.83 32.42
C ARG A 43 4.12 7.87 31.36
N ARG A 44 5.42 8.03 31.09
CA ARG A 44 5.97 8.91 30.03
C ARG A 44 5.88 8.29 28.65
N ARG A 45 5.73 6.96 28.55
CA ARG A 45 5.13 6.28 27.39
C ARG A 45 3.66 6.68 27.36
N VAL A 46 3.43 7.95 27.06
CA VAL A 46 2.16 8.36 26.49
C VAL A 46 1.97 7.44 25.30
N ASN A 47 0.91 6.62 25.34
CA ASN A 47 0.51 5.90 24.15
C ASN A 47 0.16 6.99 23.15
N GLU A 48 1.07 7.31 22.22
CA GLU A 48 0.88 8.44 21.28
C GLU A 48 -0.47 8.33 20.59
N ALA A 49 -0.96 7.09 20.37
CA ALA A 49 -2.30 6.82 19.86
C ALA A 49 -3.43 7.41 20.74
N ALA A 50 -3.26 7.43 22.06
CA ALA A 50 -4.23 8.02 23.00
C ALA A 50 -4.21 9.56 23.01
N LEU A 51 -3.25 10.20 22.33
CA LEU A 51 -3.25 11.66 22.11
C LEU A 51 -4.11 12.08 20.91
N PHE A 52 -4.60 11.13 20.11
CA PHE A 52 -5.39 11.39 18.91
C PHE A 52 -6.77 10.75 19.04
N GLU A 53 -7.82 11.47 18.65
CA GLU A 53 -9.17 10.88 18.51
C GLU A 53 -9.20 9.80 17.42
N ILE A 54 -8.37 9.98 16.38
CA ILE A 54 -8.22 9.06 15.25
C ILE A 54 -6.71 8.89 14.97
N PRO A 55 -6.01 7.97 15.67
CA PRO A 55 -4.59 7.72 15.42
C PRO A 55 -4.37 7.07 14.06
N ARG A 56 -3.27 7.42 13.38
CA ARG A 56 -2.89 6.76 12.13
C ARG A 56 -2.37 5.36 12.45
N GLU A 57 -3.15 4.35 12.10
CA GLU A 57 -2.75 2.95 12.21
C GLU A 57 -2.31 2.40 10.85
N TYR A 58 -1.02 2.07 10.73
CA TYR A 58 -0.54 1.24 9.64
C TYR A 58 -0.95 -0.20 9.92
N LYS A 59 -1.64 -0.84 8.98
CA LYS A 59 -2.23 -2.16 9.18
C LYS A 59 -1.55 -3.20 8.32
N THR A 60 -1.36 -4.39 8.88
CA THR A 60 -1.10 -5.60 8.09
C THR A 60 -2.37 -6.44 8.07
N LEU A 61 -3.12 -6.38 6.97
CA LEU A 61 -4.29 -7.22 6.78
C LEU A 61 -3.85 -8.61 6.33
N LYS A 62 -3.97 -9.60 7.21
CA LYS A 62 -3.53 -10.98 6.95
C LYS A 62 -4.67 -11.82 6.38
N ILE A 63 -4.40 -12.50 5.28
CA ILE A 63 -5.25 -13.53 4.67
C ILE A 63 -4.41 -14.82 4.63
N PRO A 64 -4.35 -15.58 5.75
CA PRO A 64 -3.37 -16.65 5.92
C PRO A 64 -3.71 -17.95 5.19
N LYS A 65 -4.96 -18.12 4.77
CA LYS A 65 -5.46 -19.34 4.11
C LYS A 65 -6.64 -19.02 3.21
N THR A 66 -6.68 -19.65 2.04
CA THR A 66 -7.83 -19.67 1.13
C THR A 66 -7.97 -21.06 0.49
N LYS A 67 -9.07 -21.29 -0.24
CA LYS A 67 -9.31 -22.55 -0.96
C LYS A 67 -8.39 -22.68 -2.17
N ASP A 68 -8.09 -23.91 -2.59
CA ASP A 68 -7.48 -24.15 -3.91
C ASP A 68 -8.41 -23.62 -5.01
N GLY A 69 -7.82 -23.01 -6.04
CA GLY A 69 -8.56 -22.36 -7.11
C GLY A 69 -9.03 -20.94 -6.79
N TYR A 70 -8.75 -20.41 -5.59
CA TYR A 70 -9.07 -19.01 -5.24
C TYR A 70 -8.31 -18.06 -6.16
N LYS A 71 -9.04 -17.17 -6.82
CA LYS A 71 -8.52 -16.25 -7.84
C LYS A 71 -8.32 -14.85 -7.28
N ILE A 72 -7.20 -14.22 -7.63
CA ILE A 72 -6.89 -12.84 -7.27
C ILE A 72 -6.55 -12.03 -8.52
N ILE A 73 -6.99 -10.78 -8.56
CA ILE A 73 -6.49 -9.76 -9.48
C ILE A 73 -5.97 -8.56 -8.68
N ILE A 74 -4.85 -8.00 -9.12
CA ILE A 74 -4.17 -6.88 -8.49
C ILE A 74 -3.95 -5.79 -9.54
N VAL A 75 -4.58 -4.63 -9.32
CA VAL A 75 -4.48 -3.44 -10.16
C VAL A 75 -4.12 -2.23 -9.30
N ASN A 76 -3.42 -1.25 -9.87
CA ASN A 76 -3.01 -0.01 -9.20
C ASN A 76 -2.81 1.09 -10.25
N ASP A 77 -2.59 2.31 -9.77
CA ASP A 77 -2.15 3.44 -10.59
C ASP A 77 -3.05 3.63 -11.82
N THR A 78 -4.38 3.53 -11.64
CA THR A 78 -5.36 3.94 -12.66
C THR A 78 -5.44 5.45 -12.73
N GLN A 79 -5.21 6.13 -11.60
CA GLN A 79 -5.19 7.60 -11.46
C GLN A 79 -6.43 8.26 -12.08
N ILE A 80 -7.62 7.75 -11.79
CA ILE A 80 -8.88 8.25 -12.33
C ILE A 80 -8.99 9.75 -12.01
N PRO A 81 -9.28 10.63 -13.01
CA PRO A 81 -9.78 10.35 -14.36
C PRO A 81 -8.71 10.29 -15.48
N PHE A 82 -7.45 9.98 -15.16
CA PHE A 82 -6.32 9.88 -16.10
C PHE A 82 -5.97 8.45 -16.51
N GLN A 83 -6.88 7.50 -16.28
CA GLN A 83 -6.76 6.14 -16.78
C GLN A 83 -6.58 6.13 -18.30
N ASP A 84 -5.86 5.14 -18.82
CA ASP A 84 -5.93 4.82 -20.25
C ASP A 84 -7.18 3.98 -20.49
N ASP A 85 -8.25 4.62 -21.01
CA ASP A 85 -9.55 3.96 -21.19
C ASP A 85 -9.51 2.72 -22.07
N LYS A 86 -8.55 2.61 -23.01
CA LYS A 86 -8.41 1.43 -23.87
C LYS A 86 -7.76 0.29 -23.10
N THR A 87 -6.71 0.59 -22.36
CA THR A 87 -6.02 -0.35 -21.47
C THR A 87 -6.96 -0.86 -20.40
N LEU A 88 -7.65 0.04 -19.68
CA LEU A 88 -8.53 -0.32 -18.59
C LEU A 88 -9.68 -1.19 -19.08
N ARG A 89 -10.33 -0.85 -20.20
CA ARG A 89 -11.40 -1.69 -20.78
C ARG A 89 -10.92 -3.08 -21.19
N ALA A 90 -9.70 -3.20 -21.75
CA ALA A 90 -9.14 -4.51 -22.09
C ALA A 90 -8.88 -5.37 -20.84
N VAL A 91 -8.32 -4.76 -19.78
CA VAL A 91 -8.12 -5.42 -18.47
C VAL A 91 -9.45 -5.82 -17.85
N GLU A 92 -10.46 -4.95 -17.90
CA GLU A 92 -11.81 -5.25 -17.44
C GLU A 92 -12.48 -6.38 -18.22
N GLY A 93 -12.21 -6.50 -19.52
CA GLY A 93 -12.63 -7.66 -20.33
C GLY A 93 -12.10 -8.96 -19.73
N PHE A 94 -10.78 -9.05 -19.51
CA PHE A 94 -10.17 -10.19 -18.84
C PHE A 94 -10.72 -10.40 -17.43
N TRP A 95 -10.89 -9.33 -16.66
CA TRP A 95 -11.41 -9.38 -15.30
C TRP A 95 -12.80 -10.04 -15.26
N ASN A 96 -13.67 -9.66 -16.20
CA ASN A 96 -15.02 -10.20 -16.31
C ASN A 96 -15.02 -11.68 -16.70
N ASP A 97 -14.07 -12.14 -17.52
CA ASP A 97 -13.94 -13.57 -17.86
C ASP A 97 -13.30 -14.36 -16.70
N PHE A 98 -12.33 -13.75 -16.04
CA PHE A 98 -11.55 -14.38 -14.98
C PHE A 98 -12.37 -14.59 -13.72
N GLN A 99 -13.32 -13.70 -13.41
CA GLN A 99 -14.19 -13.73 -12.23
C GLN A 99 -13.38 -13.99 -10.93
N PRO A 100 -12.57 -13.02 -10.47
CA PRO A 100 -11.73 -13.19 -9.29
C PRO A 100 -12.56 -13.35 -7.99
N ASP A 101 -12.04 -14.11 -7.03
CA ASP A 101 -12.59 -14.16 -5.67
C ASP A 101 -12.08 -12.95 -4.82
N LEU A 102 -10.92 -12.37 -5.17
CA LEU A 102 -10.35 -11.18 -4.55
C LEU A 102 -9.91 -10.15 -5.61
N GLU A 103 -10.45 -8.95 -5.49
CA GLU A 103 -10.02 -7.75 -6.19
C GLU A 103 -9.18 -6.90 -5.24
N LEU A 104 -7.90 -6.73 -5.58
CA LEU A 104 -6.98 -5.91 -4.81
C LEU A 104 -6.64 -4.64 -5.58
N TYR A 105 -7.15 -3.51 -5.11
CA TYR A 105 -6.83 -2.20 -5.61
C TYR A 105 -5.61 -1.67 -4.83
N ASN A 106 -4.42 -1.83 -5.40
CA ASN A 106 -3.14 -1.56 -4.73
C ASN A 106 -2.68 -0.09 -4.87
N GLY A 107 -3.59 0.84 -4.59
CA GLY A 107 -3.34 2.28 -4.47
C GLY A 107 -3.28 3.06 -5.78
N ASP A 108 -3.38 4.39 -5.61
CA ASP A 108 -3.43 5.39 -6.69
C ASP A 108 -4.52 5.07 -7.72
N ILE A 109 -5.69 4.65 -7.22
CA ILE A 109 -6.89 4.45 -8.03
C ILE A 109 -7.47 5.80 -8.43
N LEU A 110 -7.56 6.71 -7.47
CA LEU A 110 -8.00 8.10 -7.62
C LEU A 110 -6.78 9.02 -7.69
N ASP A 111 -6.73 9.96 -8.62
CA ASP A 111 -5.56 10.84 -8.72
C ASP A 111 -5.51 11.91 -7.63
N PHE A 112 -6.63 12.60 -7.35
CA PHE A 112 -6.63 13.81 -6.53
C PHE A 112 -5.64 14.87 -7.03
N TYR A 113 -5.65 15.14 -8.33
CA TYR A 113 -4.72 16.08 -8.96
C TYR A 113 -4.85 17.48 -8.37
N ASN A 114 -6.08 17.95 -8.20
CA ASN A 114 -6.36 19.33 -7.81
C ASN A 114 -5.81 19.69 -6.42
N ILE A 115 -5.72 18.68 -5.54
CA ILE A 115 -5.17 18.81 -4.19
C ILE A 115 -3.75 18.23 -4.07
N SER A 116 -3.11 17.89 -5.19
CA SER A 116 -1.71 17.49 -5.24
C SER A 116 -0.76 18.66 -4.98
N ASP A 117 0.55 18.41 -4.89
CA ASP A 117 1.57 19.46 -4.76
C ASP A 117 2.07 20.00 -6.12
N PHE A 118 1.64 19.41 -7.24
CA PHE A 118 2.09 19.80 -8.59
C PHE A 118 1.54 21.17 -9.01
N SER A 119 2.19 21.84 -9.96
CA SER A 119 1.66 23.06 -10.57
C SER A 119 0.36 22.74 -11.32
N LYS A 120 -0.70 23.52 -11.06
CA LYS A 120 -2.01 23.30 -11.68
C LYS A 120 -2.19 24.25 -12.85
N ASN A 121 -2.64 23.70 -13.97
CA ASN A 121 -3.07 24.51 -15.11
C ASN A 121 -4.39 25.22 -14.75
N PRO A 122 -4.47 26.56 -14.72
CA PRO A 122 -5.67 27.29 -14.32
C PRO A 122 -6.84 27.13 -15.30
N THR A 123 -6.59 26.56 -16.48
CA THR A 123 -7.63 26.28 -17.49
C THR A 123 -8.31 24.92 -17.30
N ARG A 124 -7.81 24.08 -16.38
CA ARG A 124 -8.41 22.77 -16.09
C ARG A 124 -9.81 22.96 -15.51
N ARG A 125 -10.76 22.20 -16.04
CA ARG A 125 -12.18 22.29 -15.65
C ARG A 125 -12.56 21.31 -14.54
N PHE A 126 -11.87 20.16 -14.46
CA PHE A 126 -12.15 19.13 -13.47
C PHE A 126 -11.90 19.64 -12.06
N LYS A 127 -12.85 19.37 -11.17
CA LYS A 127 -12.80 19.63 -9.73
C LYS A 127 -12.63 18.31 -8.99
N VAL A 128 -12.32 18.42 -7.70
CA VAL A 128 -12.20 17.25 -6.80
C VAL A 128 -13.47 16.39 -6.82
N GLN A 129 -14.66 17.01 -6.85
CA GLN A 129 -15.92 16.26 -6.93
C GLN A 129 -16.03 15.41 -8.20
N ASP A 130 -15.61 15.94 -9.35
CA ASP A 130 -15.66 15.20 -10.61
C ASP A 130 -14.73 13.97 -10.57
N GLU A 131 -13.57 14.08 -9.89
CA GLU A 131 -12.63 12.96 -9.70
C GLU A 131 -13.22 11.88 -8.76
N LEU A 132 -13.90 12.31 -7.68
CA LEU A 132 -14.62 11.43 -6.75
C LEU A 132 -15.76 10.69 -7.45
N ASP A 133 -16.62 11.42 -8.18
CA ASP A 133 -17.78 10.85 -8.88
C ASP A 133 -17.34 9.82 -9.93
N ALA A 134 -16.28 10.11 -10.69
CA ALA A 134 -15.72 9.18 -11.67
C ALA A 134 -15.15 7.92 -11.02
N THR A 135 -14.46 8.08 -9.89
CA THR A 135 -13.87 6.93 -9.15
C THR A 135 -14.95 6.08 -8.51
N HIS A 136 -15.93 6.69 -7.84
CA HIS A 136 -17.09 6.00 -7.28
C HIS A 136 -17.82 5.22 -8.37
N GLN A 137 -18.11 5.86 -9.52
CA GLN A 137 -18.80 5.18 -10.63
C GLN A 137 -18.01 3.98 -11.17
N TRP A 138 -16.68 4.10 -11.24
CA TRP A 138 -15.82 2.98 -11.64
C TRP A 138 -15.88 1.84 -10.63
N LEU A 139 -15.71 2.12 -9.34
CA LEU A 139 -15.81 1.12 -8.26
C LEU A 139 -17.19 0.45 -8.22
N PHE A 140 -18.26 1.22 -8.38
CA PHE A 140 -19.64 0.71 -8.49
C PHE A 140 -19.78 -0.25 -9.68
N ASN A 141 -19.23 0.10 -10.83
CA ASN A 141 -19.26 -0.77 -12.02
C ASN A 141 -18.47 -2.07 -11.78
N ARG A 142 -17.33 -2.03 -11.07
CA ARG A 142 -16.57 -3.23 -10.70
C ARG A 142 -17.33 -4.09 -9.69
N ALA A 143 -17.94 -3.48 -8.67
CA ALA A 143 -18.79 -4.15 -7.70
C ALA A 143 -19.93 -4.93 -8.36
N ASN A 144 -20.60 -4.33 -9.34
CA ASN A 144 -21.68 -4.99 -10.08
C ASN A 144 -21.20 -6.06 -11.07
N ALA A 145 -20.01 -5.91 -11.65
CA ALA A 145 -19.49 -6.86 -12.63
C ALA A 145 -19.05 -8.19 -11.99
N VAL A 146 -18.57 -8.16 -10.74
CA VAL A 146 -18.12 -9.36 -10.00
C VAL A 146 -18.66 -9.35 -8.57
N PRO A 147 -19.97 -9.46 -8.36
CA PRO A 147 -20.60 -9.19 -7.06
C PRO A 147 -20.15 -10.13 -5.92
N SER A 148 -19.61 -11.31 -6.24
CA SER A 148 -19.08 -12.25 -5.25
C SER A 148 -17.65 -11.96 -4.78
N ALA A 149 -16.91 -11.07 -5.45
CA ALA A 149 -15.53 -10.80 -5.10
C ALA A 149 -15.42 -9.98 -3.81
N ARG A 150 -14.47 -10.36 -2.94
CA ARG A 150 -14.00 -9.49 -1.87
C ARG A 150 -13.17 -8.37 -2.49
N ARG A 151 -13.34 -7.13 -2.03
CA ARG A 151 -12.58 -5.96 -2.50
C ARG A 151 -11.78 -5.35 -1.38
N ILE A 152 -10.50 -5.10 -1.65
CA ILE A 152 -9.63 -4.39 -0.71
C ILE A 152 -8.92 -3.28 -1.48
N LEU A 153 -9.04 -2.04 -0.98
CA LEU A 153 -8.24 -0.89 -1.40
C LEU A 153 -7.11 -0.69 -0.40
N ILE A 154 -5.88 -0.64 -0.90
CA ILE A 154 -4.74 -0.11 -0.15
C ILE A 154 -4.55 1.30 -0.66
N ASP A 155 -4.78 2.32 0.17
CA ASP A 155 -4.51 3.71 -0.24
C ASP A 155 -3.08 3.85 -0.77
N GLY A 156 -2.91 4.61 -1.85
CA GLY A 156 -1.62 5.07 -2.33
C GLY A 156 -1.28 6.47 -1.84
N ASN A 157 -0.21 7.05 -2.40
CA ASN A 157 0.15 8.42 -2.04
C ASN A 157 -0.81 9.47 -2.64
N HIS A 158 -1.62 9.08 -3.62
CA HIS A 158 -2.66 9.93 -4.19
C HIS A 158 -3.87 10.00 -3.24
N GLU A 159 -4.39 8.87 -2.77
CA GLU A 159 -5.45 8.86 -1.75
C GLU A 159 -5.04 9.60 -0.47
N ASP A 160 -3.78 9.45 -0.02
CA ASP A 160 -3.23 10.17 1.14
C ASP A 160 -3.16 11.71 0.94
N ARG A 161 -3.31 12.22 -0.30
CA ARG A 161 -3.39 13.68 -0.56
C ARG A 161 -4.55 14.33 0.16
N LEU A 162 -5.71 13.67 0.25
CA LEU A 162 -6.88 14.21 0.95
C LEU A 162 -6.56 14.56 2.40
N ARG A 163 -5.99 13.60 3.13
CA ARG A 163 -5.57 13.79 4.53
C ARG A 163 -4.53 14.90 4.66
N ARG A 164 -3.47 14.87 3.83
CA ARG A 164 -2.42 15.91 3.86
C ARG A 164 -2.98 17.30 3.58
N TRP A 165 -3.90 17.39 2.63
CA TRP A 165 -4.55 18.65 2.26
C TRP A 165 -5.45 19.16 3.39
N LEU A 166 -6.30 18.30 3.97
CA LEU A 166 -7.16 18.64 5.11
C LEU A 166 -6.32 19.14 6.29
N TRP A 167 -5.23 18.46 6.64
CA TRP A 167 -4.38 18.88 7.77
C TRP A 167 -3.69 20.23 7.54
N LYS A 168 -3.38 20.56 6.28
CA LYS A 168 -2.64 21.77 5.93
C LYS A 168 -3.54 22.98 5.68
N TYR A 169 -4.70 22.77 5.07
CA TYR A 169 -5.55 23.84 4.55
C TYR A 169 -7.00 23.79 5.07
N GLY A 170 -7.47 22.62 5.50
CA GLY A 170 -8.86 22.38 5.91
C GLY A 170 -8.99 21.88 7.35
N ALA A 171 -8.09 22.29 8.25
CA ALA A 171 -7.99 21.72 9.60
C ALA A 171 -9.31 21.84 10.37
N ASP A 172 -10.04 22.94 10.19
CA ASP A 172 -11.32 23.21 10.84
C ASP A 172 -12.46 22.27 10.39
N ILE A 173 -12.32 21.64 9.21
CA ILE A 173 -13.31 20.69 8.67
C ILE A 173 -12.80 19.25 8.67
N ALA A 174 -11.53 19.02 9.02
CA ALA A 174 -10.91 17.70 8.99
C ALA A 174 -11.56 16.70 9.97
N SER A 175 -12.24 17.19 11.01
CA SER A 175 -12.96 16.39 12.00
C SER A 175 -14.40 16.02 11.58
N LEU A 176 -14.90 16.52 10.45
CA LEU A 176 -16.20 16.12 9.93
C LEU A 176 -16.17 14.66 9.51
N ARG A 177 -17.21 13.90 9.92
CA ARG A 177 -17.30 12.45 9.71
C ARG A 177 -17.20 12.06 8.23
N ASP A 178 -17.72 12.89 7.36
CA ASP A 178 -17.78 12.64 5.91
C ASP A 178 -16.52 13.09 5.17
N MET A 179 -15.53 13.71 5.85
CA MET A 179 -14.25 14.14 5.25
C MET A 179 -13.20 13.01 5.27
N THR A 180 -13.66 11.78 5.05
CA THR A 180 -12.81 10.59 4.92
C THR A 180 -12.99 10.01 3.52
N LEU A 181 -11.94 9.38 2.97
CA LEU A 181 -12.02 8.80 1.63
C LEU A 181 -13.15 7.77 1.53
N ASP A 182 -13.26 6.92 2.54
CA ASP A 182 -14.28 5.87 2.64
C ASP A 182 -15.70 6.42 2.49
N LYS A 183 -15.98 7.59 3.10
CA LYS A 183 -17.28 8.27 3.00
C LYS A 183 -17.44 9.06 1.71
N LEU A 184 -16.37 9.67 1.18
CA LEU A 184 -16.45 10.42 -0.07
C LEU A 184 -16.62 9.53 -1.31
N LEU A 185 -16.26 8.25 -1.23
CA LEU A 185 -16.41 7.27 -2.30
C LEU A 185 -17.49 6.22 -2.03
N ASP A 186 -18.20 6.30 -0.89
CA ASP A 186 -19.19 5.32 -0.43
C ASP A 186 -18.64 3.87 -0.42
N LEU A 187 -17.40 3.67 0.01
CA LEU A 187 -16.70 2.38 -0.07
C LEU A 187 -17.41 1.26 0.70
N GLU A 188 -18.06 1.60 1.81
CA GLU A 188 -18.84 0.68 2.64
C GLU A 188 -20.02 0.08 1.84
N ASP A 189 -20.78 0.93 1.14
CA ASP A 189 -21.92 0.51 0.32
C ASP A 189 -21.49 -0.30 -0.90
N LEU A 190 -20.27 -0.08 -1.38
CA LEU A 190 -19.64 -0.85 -2.46
C LEU A 190 -18.95 -2.15 -1.98
N GLY A 191 -18.91 -2.39 -0.67
CA GLY A 191 -18.24 -3.56 -0.07
C GLY A 191 -16.72 -3.56 -0.25
N VAL A 192 -16.09 -2.37 -0.28
CA VAL A 192 -14.65 -2.19 -0.44
C VAL A 192 -14.02 -1.93 0.95
N GLU A 193 -13.15 -2.84 1.38
CA GLU A 193 -12.36 -2.66 2.60
C GLU A 193 -11.16 -1.75 2.31
N ASN A 194 -11.14 -0.53 2.86
CA ASN A 194 -10.00 0.36 2.72
C ASN A 194 -8.97 0.19 3.86
N ILE A 195 -7.68 0.19 3.51
CA ILE A 195 -6.58 0.27 4.48
C ILE A 195 -5.63 1.45 4.15
N PRO A 196 -5.15 2.20 5.16
CA PRO A 196 -4.41 3.45 4.92
C PRO A 196 -3.08 3.27 4.19
N TYR A 197 -2.58 4.35 3.60
CA TYR A 197 -1.32 4.33 2.86
C TYR A 197 -0.14 3.89 3.74
N ASN A 198 0.76 3.08 3.17
CA ASN A 198 1.82 2.28 3.82
C ASN A 198 1.33 1.06 4.63
N SER A 199 0.05 0.70 4.52
CA SER A 199 -0.46 -0.58 4.98
C SER A 199 -0.13 -1.69 3.98
N VAL A 200 -0.33 -2.93 4.42
CA VAL A 200 0.11 -4.13 3.72
C VAL A 200 -1.01 -5.15 3.75
N VAL A 201 -1.27 -5.80 2.62
CA VAL A 201 -1.99 -7.06 2.58
C VAL A 201 -0.97 -8.20 2.57
N ASP A 202 -1.04 -9.08 3.56
CA ASP A 202 -0.27 -10.33 3.60
C ASP A 202 -1.19 -11.46 3.12
N PHE A 203 -1.07 -11.81 1.84
CA PHE A 203 -1.87 -12.85 1.19
C PHE A 203 -1.06 -14.14 1.10
N LEU A 204 -1.36 -15.10 1.97
CA LEU A 204 -0.66 -16.40 2.06
C LEU A 204 0.87 -16.27 2.27
N GLY A 205 1.33 -15.26 2.99
CA GLY A 205 2.75 -14.97 3.18
C GLY A 205 3.37 -14.13 2.06
N TYR A 206 2.59 -13.73 1.04
CA TYR A 206 3.01 -12.85 -0.03
C TYR A 206 2.57 -11.40 0.28
N ARG A 207 3.53 -10.49 0.31
CA ARG A 207 3.31 -9.08 0.66
C ARG A 207 2.74 -8.31 -0.52
N VAL A 208 1.66 -7.57 -0.34
CA VAL A 208 1.20 -6.58 -1.32
C VAL A 208 1.08 -5.22 -0.64
N GLU A 209 1.71 -4.22 -1.24
CA GLU A 209 1.68 -2.84 -0.78
C GLU A 209 1.75 -1.89 -1.96
N HIS A 210 1.23 -0.66 -1.85
CA HIS A 210 1.34 0.30 -2.94
C HIS A 210 2.81 0.64 -3.23
N GLY A 211 3.64 0.74 -2.18
CA GLY A 211 5.03 1.19 -2.24
C GLY A 211 5.15 2.66 -1.81
N TYR A 212 6.35 3.12 -1.46
CA TYR A 212 6.53 4.44 -0.84
C TYR A 212 7.76 5.22 -1.31
N LYS A 213 8.54 4.62 -2.22
CA LYS A 213 9.75 5.23 -2.78
C LYS A 213 9.90 4.82 -4.23
N SER A 214 9.95 5.81 -5.12
CA SER A 214 10.85 5.75 -6.27
C SER A 214 12.28 5.69 -5.73
N SER A 215 13.17 4.85 -6.27
CA SER A 215 14.56 4.67 -5.79
C SER A 215 15.30 5.99 -5.45
N ALA A 216 16.40 5.90 -4.69
CA ALA A 216 17.20 7.05 -4.23
C ALA A 216 17.64 8.08 -5.31
N SER A 217 17.54 7.74 -6.61
CA SER A 217 17.67 8.69 -7.72
C SER A 217 16.29 9.08 -8.27
N LYS A 218 15.92 10.36 -8.12
CA LYS A 218 14.67 10.95 -8.65
C LYS A 218 14.56 10.88 -10.18
N ALA A 219 15.67 10.67 -10.88
CA ALA A 219 15.69 10.73 -12.34
C ALA A 219 15.29 9.41 -13.01
N TYR A 220 15.64 8.26 -12.41
CA TYR A 220 15.39 6.93 -12.99
C TYR A 220 15.32 5.88 -11.88
N PRO A 221 14.12 5.51 -11.38
CA PRO A 221 14.00 4.40 -10.44
C PRO A 221 14.32 3.08 -11.11
N VAL A 222 15.56 2.60 -10.99
CA VAL A 222 15.99 1.31 -11.54
C VAL A 222 15.87 0.23 -10.47
N ALA A 223 15.30 -0.91 -10.84
CA ALA A 223 15.21 -2.13 -10.01
C ALA A 223 14.51 -1.94 -8.66
N VAL A 224 13.32 -1.32 -8.67
CA VAL A 224 12.54 -1.07 -7.44
C VAL A 224 12.09 -2.38 -6.82
N ALA A 225 11.73 -3.39 -7.61
CA ALA A 225 11.41 -4.75 -7.14
C ALA A 225 12.56 -5.31 -6.28
N ARG A 226 13.80 -5.18 -6.74
CA ARG A 226 14.98 -5.62 -5.99
C ARG A 226 15.18 -4.80 -4.71
N TRP A 227 15.01 -3.49 -4.80
CA TRP A 227 15.15 -2.63 -3.63
C TRP A 227 14.10 -2.95 -2.56
N MET A 228 12.83 -3.09 -2.96
CA MET A 228 11.72 -3.44 -2.08
C MET A 228 11.91 -4.84 -1.49
N ALA A 229 12.38 -5.82 -2.27
CA ALA A 229 12.71 -7.15 -1.77
C ALA A 229 13.76 -7.10 -0.65
N ILE A 230 14.83 -6.30 -0.81
CA ILE A 230 15.87 -6.15 0.20
C ILE A 230 15.36 -5.36 1.41
N ALA A 231 14.60 -4.28 1.17
CA ALA A 231 14.10 -3.39 2.23
C ALA A 231 13.07 -4.09 3.13
N THR A 232 12.21 -4.93 2.53
CA THR A 232 11.17 -5.67 3.25
C THR A 232 11.63 -7.04 3.73
N GLY A 233 12.68 -7.60 3.13
CA GLY A 233 13.13 -8.97 3.39
C GLY A 233 12.07 -10.01 3.05
N SER A 234 11.21 -9.73 2.06
CA SER A 234 10.02 -10.54 1.77
C SER A 234 9.71 -10.62 0.28
N SER A 235 9.05 -11.70 -0.15
CA SER A 235 8.40 -11.74 -1.47
C SER A 235 7.20 -10.81 -1.48
N GLY A 236 6.98 -10.10 -2.59
CA GLY A 236 5.85 -9.17 -2.64
C GLY A 236 5.60 -8.46 -3.96
N LEU A 237 4.67 -7.50 -3.94
CA LEU A 237 4.31 -6.70 -5.10
C LEU A 237 4.13 -5.23 -4.69
N CYS A 238 4.57 -4.31 -5.55
CA CYS A 238 4.29 -2.89 -5.43
C CYS A 238 3.86 -2.23 -6.75
N GLY A 239 3.11 -1.12 -6.62
CA GLY A 239 2.80 -0.17 -7.69
C GLY A 239 3.71 1.05 -7.58
N HIS A 240 3.10 2.26 -7.58
CA HIS A 240 3.69 3.56 -7.25
C HIS A 240 4.71 4.12 -8.27
N THR A 241 5.57 3.28 -8.82
CA THR A 241 6.64 3.73 -9.74
C THR A 241 6.25 3.64 -11.21
N HIS A 242 5.10 3.01 -11.51
CA HIS A 242 4.59 2.75 -12.85
C HIS A 242 5.52 1.93 -13.75
N HIS A 243 6.58 1.37 -13.17
CA HIS A 243 7.49 0.47 -13.85
C HIS A 243 6.95 -0.95 -13.75
N PHE A 244 7.27 -1.77 -14.75
CA PHE A 244 6.93 -3.19 -14.72
C PHE A 244 8.19 -4.04 -14.69
N GLY A 245 8.26 -4.97 -13.76
CA GLY A 245 9.42 -5.83 -13.61
C GLY A 245 9.23 -6.90 -12.55
N THR A 246 10.06 -7.94 -12.61
CA THR A 246 10.11 -8.98 -11.58
C THR A 246 11.55 -9.21 -11.17
N TYR A 247 11.78 -9.22 -9.86
CA TYR A 247 13.06 -9.61 -9.27
C TYR A 247 12.88 -10.94 -8.54
N SER A 248 13.66 -11.95 -8.92
CA SER A 248 13.63 -13.27 -8.28
C SER A 248 14.96 -13.60 -7.63
N TRP A 249 14.91 -14.25 -6.48
CA TRP A 249 16.09 -14.75 -5.78
C TRP A 249 15.77 -16.06 -5.05
N THR A 250 16.83 -16.77 -4.66
CA THR A 250 16.74 -17.96 -3.83
C THR A 250 17.63 -17.77 -2.61
N ASP A 251 17.11 -18.10 -1.43
CA ASP A 251 17.87 -18.16 -0.19
C ASP A 251 17.63 -19.50 0.52
N ALA A 252 18.07 -19.63 1.79
CA ALA A 252 17.94 -20.86 2.56
C ALA A 252 16.49 -21.26 2.89
N LYS A 253 15.50 -20.37 2.71
CA LYS A 253 14.07 -20.59 2.95
C LYS A 253 13.29 -20.89 1.67
N GLY A 254 13.87 -20.67 0.49
CA GLY A 254 13.30 -21.07 -0.78
C GLY A 254 13.48 -20.03 -1.88
N THR A 255 12.61 -20.11 -2.88
CA THR A 255 12.56 -19.17 -4.00
C THR A 255 11.54 -18.08 -3.72
N HIS A 256 11.92 -16.86 -4.06
CA HIS A 256 11.19 -15.64 -3.77
C HIS A 256 11.09 -14.77 -5.02
N SER A 257 10.05 -13.95 -5.09
CA SER A 257 9.90 -12.94 -6.13
C SER A 257 9.35 -11.63 -5.57
N TYR A 258 9.70 -10.54 -6.24
CA TYR A 258 9.09 -9.24 -6.04
C TYR A 258 8.64 -8.65 -7.38
N ILE A 259 7.41 -8.15 -7.47
CA ILE A 259 6.80 -7.62 -8.70
C ILE A 259 6.62 -6.11 -8.60
N GLU A 260 7.07 -5.37 -9.61
CA GLU A 260 6.60 -4.01 -9.90
C GLU A 260 5.44 -4.13 -10.89
N ASN A 261 4.26 -3.62 -10.54
CA ASN A 261 3.00 -3.97 -11.23
C ASN A 261 2.61 -3.00 -12.37
N GLY A 262 3.52 -2.13 -12.81
CA GLY A 262 3.22 -1.12 -13.83
C GLY A 262 2.14 -0.14 -13.39
N CYS A 263 1.42 0.43 -14.35
CA CYS A 263 0.24 1.26 -14.11
C CYS A 263 -0.89 0.98 -15.12
N LEU A 264 -2.06 1.56 -14.89
CA LEU A 264 -3.18 1.57 -15.85
C LEU A 264 -3.56 2.99 -16.30
N CYS A 265 -2.79 4.00 -15.87
CA CYS A 265 -2.91 5.37 -16.32
C CYS A 265 -2.36 5.59 -17.73
N ARG A 266 -2.66 6.76 -18.27
CA ARG A 266 -2.02 7.27 -19.49
C ARG A 266 -0.53 7.52 -19.28
N LEU A 267 0.22 7.43 -20.38
CA LEU A 267 1.68 7.61 -20.40
C LEU A 267 2.12 8.99 -20.92
N ASP A 268 1.17 9.88 -21.16
CA ASP A 268 1.36 11.23 -21.73
C ASP A 268 0.75 12.31 -20.81
N LEU A 269 0.96 12.15 -19.50
CA LEU A 269 0.45 13.08 -18.49
C LEU A 269 1.24 14.39 -18.50
N GLU A 270 0.58 15.51 -18.16
CA GLU A 270 1.20 16.85 -18.18
C GLU A 270 2.46 16.95 -17.31
N TYR A 271 2.47 16.27 -16.16
CA TYR A 271 3.62 16.23 -15.24
C TYR A 271 4.65 15.13 -15.57
N ALA A 272 4.34 14.26 -16.54
CA ALA A 272 5.17 13.14 -16.96
C ALA A 272 4.95 12.87 -18.48
N PRO A 273 5.44 13.75 -19.37
CA PRO A 273 5.10 13.69 -20.80
C PRO A 273 5.81 12.57 -21.57
N PHE A 274 6.99 12.14 -21.10
CA PHE A 274 7.78 11.06 -21.72
C PHE A 274 8.36 10.12 -20.65
N PRO A 275 7.50 9.43 -19.88
CA PRO A 275 7.96 8.61 -18.78
C PRO A 275 8.44 7.25 -19.27
N ASN A 276 9.35 6.61 -18.52
CA ASN A 276 9.72 5.22 -18.73
C ASN A 276 8.74 4.27 -18.02
N TRP A 277 7.44 4.43 -18.26
CA TRP A 277 6.38 3.65 -17.62
C TRP A 277 5.90 2.51 -18.51
N GLN A 278 5.36 1.47 -17.89
CA GLN A 278 4.78 0.33 -18.59
C GLN A 278 3.39 0.06 -18.05
N GLN A 279 2.44 -0.17 -18.97
CA GLN A 279 1.11 -0.60 -18.58
C GLN A 279 1.11 -2.09 -18.25
N ALA A 280 0.59 -2.44 -17.08
CA ALA A 280 0.56 -3.81 -16.61
C ALA A 280 -0.45 -4.02 -15.49
N PHE A 281 -0.72 -5.28 -15.20
CA PHE A 281 -1.44 -5.73 -14.01
C PHE A 281 -0.96 -7.14 -13.64
N THR A 282 -1.42 -7.65 -12.49
CA THR A 282 -1.09 -9.02 -12.07
C THR A 282 -2.37 -9.75 -11.70
N TYR A 283 -2.49 -11.01 -12.08
CA TYR A 283 -3.53 -11.92 -11.58
C TYR A 283 -2.89 -13.18 -11.02
N GLY A 284 -3.66 -14.03 -10.36
CA GLY A 284 -3.15 -15.31 -9.89
C GLY A 284 -4.19 -16.26 -9.35
N VAL A 285 -3.76 -17.49 -9.11
CA VAL A 285 -4.59 -18.57 -8.58
C VAL A 285 -3.88 -19.23 -7.42
N VAL A 286 -4.64 -19.55 -6.37
CA VAL A 286 -4.12 -20.26 -5.20
C VAL A 286 -4.09 -21.76 -5.45
N LYS A 287 -2.95 -22.39 -5.16
CA LYS A 287 -2.80 -23.85 -5.14
C LYS A 287 -1.83 -24.27 -4.06
N ASN A 288 -2.19 -25.26 -3.24
CA ASN A 288 -1.39 -25.77 -2.13
C ASN A 288 -1.00 -24.66 -1.13
N ASN A 289 -1.98 -23.79 -0.79
CA ASN A 289 -1.81 -22.64 0.10
C ASN A 289 -0.70 -21.67 -0.32
N LYS A 290 -0.44 -21.57 -1.62
CA LYS A 290 0.47 -20.58 -2.23
C LYS A 290 -0.26 -19.87 -3.35
N VAL A 291 -0.06 -18.57 -3.45
CA VAL A 291 -0.53 -17.79 -4.59
C VAL A 291 0.47 -17.94 -5.74
N HIS A 292 -0.03 -18.27 -6.94
CA HIS A 292 0.76 -18.32 -8.16
C HIS A 292 0.38 -17.11 -9.01
N LEU A 293 1.17 -16.05 -8.90
CA LEU A 293 0.95 -14.79 -9.60
C LEU A 293 1.55 -14.82 -11.01
N VAL A 294 0.83 -14.22 -11.95
CA VAL A 294 1.21 -14.03 -13.34
C VAL A 294 1.15 -12.52 -13.64
N PRO A 295 2.31 -11.84 -13.67
CA PRO A 295 2.38 -10.45 -14.06
C PRO A 295 2.21 -10.33 -15.58
N VAL A 296 1.38 -9.39 -16.03
CA VAL A 296 0.98 -9.22 -17.44
C VAL A 296 1.33 -7.81 -17.89
N MET A 297 2.32 -7.72 -18.79
CA MET A 297 2.60 -6.48 -19.51
C MET A 297 1.57 -6.28 -20.62
N ILE A 298 1.13 -5.04 -20.80
CA ILE A 298 0.18 -4.64 -21.82
C ILE A 298 0.91 -3.86 -22.92
N TYR A 299 0.78 -4.32 -24.17
CA TYR A 299 1.33 -3.66 -25.35
C TYR A 299 0.29 -2.72 -25.98
N GLU A 300 0.69 -1.96 -27.01
CA GLU A 300 -0.17 -0.98 -27.69
C GLU A 300 -1.47 -1.57 -28.24
N ASP A 301 -1.46 -2.82 -28.69
CA ASP A 301 -2.57 -3.51 -29.34
C ASP A 301 -3.39 -4.40 -28.40
N GLY A 302 -2.83 -4.81 -27.26
CA GLY A 302 -3.47 -5.70 -26.31
C GLY A 302 -2.50 -6.49 -25.44
N PHE A 303 -3.02 -7.58 -24.87
CA PHE A 303 -2.25 -8.55 -24.10
C PHE A 303 -2.86 -9.95 -24.23
N MET A 304 -2.06 -10.98 -23.92
CA MET A 304 -2.52 -12.37 -23.87
C MET A 304 -2.56 -12.87 -22.42
N THR A 305 -3.68 -13.47 -22.02
CA THR A 305 -3.82 -14.17 -20.73
C THR A 305 -4.71 -15.39 -20.90
N ASN A 306 -4.49 -16.47 -20.12
CA ASN A 306 -5.25 -17.73 -20.21
C ASN A 306 -5.40 -18.30 -21.64
N GLY A 307 -4.47 -17.99 -22.56
CA GLY A 307 -4.54 -18.43 -23.95
C GLY A 307 -5.45 -17.59 -24.85
N GLU A 308 -6.05 -16.52 -24.33
CA GLU A 308 -6.91 -15.60 -25.06
C GLU A 308 -6.27 -14.23 -25.26
N TRP A 309 -6.67 -13.53 -26.32
CA TRP A 309 -6.19 -12.20 -26.68
C TRP A 309 -7.20 -11.13 -26.29
N TYR A 310 -6.76 -10.14 -25.52
CA TYR A 310 -7.56 -9.00 -25.08
C TYR A 310 -7.05 -7.73 -25.79
N SER A 311 -7.85 -7.19 -26.70
CA SER A 311 -7.45 -6.05 -27.52
C SER A 311 -7.73 -4.71 -26.84
N ARG A 312 -6.83 -3.74 -27.07
CA ARG A 312 -7.00 -2.31 -26.74
C ARG A 312 -7.64 -1.50 -27.88
N ARG A 313 -8.00 -2.13 -29.00
CA ARG A 313 -8.57 -1.46 -30.16
C ARG A 313 -10.05 -1.18 -29.97
#